data_AF-A0A329Z9L8-F1
#
_entry.id   AF-A0A329Z9L8-F1
#
_cell.length_a   1.000
_cell.length_b   1.000
_cell.length_c   1.000
_cell.angle_alpha   90.00
_cell.angle_beta   90.00
_cell.angle_gamma   90.00
#
_symmetry.space_group_name_H-M   'P 1'
#
loop_
_entity.id
_entity.type
_entity.pdbx_description
1 polymer ?
#
loop_
_entity_poly.entity_id
_entity_poly.type
_entity_poly.pdbx_seq_one_letter_code
_entity_poly.pdbx_strand_id
1 'polypeptide(L)'
;MASEQIGIITIIALLFLYIFLRFYKKIKIPSWFVIGIIFFIIGYLCLYLSPGHHARSQLKVFEGVYLSIPQLIDLGFYEKLKRVFITLNNFKSRMYIIFVLLIFTIYYMKSINLNSIKRKILYGFLYILSITIILIINNNFFVVLYGICFILLLILMKKDRIFIPIFIIHLLFLLTAMVTIQFPSLPARARLGDSLMLIGGLGLFINAFLSNSPYRDRIYKLISVLICVYGIYVASAYVTFRLDWNNMVKLIESQKNLGNLDIEVDDIFHSYYSNFSNWGNIGKNAKDWPNPSYAKMFGINSIKIKD
;
A
#
# COMPACT_ATOMS: atom_id res chain seq x y z
N MET A 1 -8.43 0.86 11.40
CA MET A 1 -8.04 -0.30 10.56
C MET A 1 -6.65 -0.15 9.94
N ALA A 2 -6.30 0.94 9.24
CA ALA A 2 -4.91 1.11 8.74
C ALA A 2 -3.85 1.18 9.87
N SER A 3 -4.18 1.84 10.98
CA SER A 3 -3.31 1.98 12.16
C SER A 3 -3.06 0.66 12.90
N GLU A 4 -4.02 -0.26 12.88
CA GLU A 4 -3.88 -1.57 13.53
C GLU A 4 -2.83 -2.43 12.82
N GLN A 5 -2.81 -2.38 11.49
CA GLN A 5 -1.87 -3.15 10.68
C GLN A 5 -0.42 -2.69 10.91
N ILE A 6 -0.21 -1.38 10.92
CA ILE A 6 1.11 -0.80 11.23
C ILE A 6 1.53 -1.19 12.65
N GLY A 7 0.60 -1.16 13.62
CA GLY A 7 0.87 -1.59 15.00
C GLY A 7 1.41 -3.02 15.09
N ILE A 8 0.78 -3.99 14.40
CA ILE A 8 1.25 -5.38 14.38
C ILE A 8 2.64 -5.49 13.75
N ILE A 9 2.88 -4.83 12.61
CA ILE A 9 4.18 -4.85 11.93
C ILE A 9 5.26 -4.26 12.83
N THR A 10 4.96 -3.16 13.52
CA THR A 10 5.87 -2.53 14.48
C THR A 10 6.18 -3.47 15.65
N ILE A 11 5.20 -4.16 16.21
CA ILE A 11 5.42 -5.16 17.27
C ILE A 11 6.37 -6.26 16.76
N ILE A 12 6.09 -6.84 15.60
CA ILE A 12 6.94 -7.90 15.01
C ILE A 12 8.36 -7.39 14.79
N ALA A 13 8.51 -6.19 14.23
CA ALA A 13 9.82 -5.59 13.98
C ALA A 13 10.59 -5.31 15.29
N LEU A 14 9.94 -4.78 16.31
CA LEU A 14 10.55 -4.51 17.62
C LEU A 14 10.98 -5.80 18.34
N LEU A 15 10.14 -6.84 18.28
CA LEU A 15 10.48 -8.15 18.83
C LEU A 15 11.67 -8.78 18.09
N PHE A 16 11.69 -8.71 16.76
CA PHE A 16 12.82 -9.22 15.97
C PHE A 16 14.10 -8.44 16.26
N LEU A 17 14.03 -7.11 16.36
CA LEU A 17 15.15 -6.26 16.76
C LEU A 17 15.67 -6.60 18.16
N TYR A 18 14.77 -6.79 19.12
CA TYR A 18 15.12 -7.22 20.48
C TYR A 18 15.86 -8.56 20.46
N ILE A 19 15.31 -9.56 19.76
CA ILE A 19 15.91 -10.90 19.64
C ILE A 19 17.30 -10.79 18.98
N PHE A 20 17.40 -10.04 17.88
CA PHE A 20 18.66 -9.84 17.17
C PHE A 20 19.73 -9.17 18.05
N LEU A 21 19.39 -8.08 18.74
CA LEU A 21 20.32 -7.36 19.59
C LEU A 21 20.77 -8.20 20.79
N ARG A 22 19.83 -8.89 21.46
CA ARG A 22 20.10 -9.64 22.68
C ARG A 22 20.83 -10.95 22.43
N PHE A 23 20.39 -11.73 21.44
CA PHE A 23 20.89 -13.10 21.24
C PHE A 23 21.98 -13.17 20.17
N TYR A 24 21.86 -12.40 19.09
CA TYR A 24 22.82 -12.46 17.99
C TYR A 24 24.00 -11.50 18.21
N LYS A 25 23.71 -10.23 18.46
CA LYS A 25 24.76 -9.22 18.73
C LYS A 25 25.24 -9.22 20.17
N LYS A 26 24.54 -9.92 21.08
CA LYS A 26 24.86 -9.99 22.52
C LYS A 26 25.02 -8.61 23.18
N ILE A 27 24.31 -7.61 22.67
CA ILE A 27 24.34 -6.24 23.20
C ILE A 27 23.44 -6.19 24.44
N LYS A 28 23.92 -5.53 25.50
CA LYS A 28 23.11 -5.26 26.69
C LYS A 28 22.06 -4.22 26.33
N ILE A 29 20.81 -4.66 26.21
CA ILE A 29 19.68 -3.80 25.87
C ILE A 29 19.28 -3.00 27.12
N PRO A 30 19.17 -1.66 27.03
CA PRO A 30 18.68 -0.84 28.13
C PRO A 30 17.25 -1.23 28.55
N SER A 31 16.95 -1.14 29.85
CA SER A 31 15.62 -1.46 30.38
C SER A 31 14.51 -0.60 29.77
N TRP A 32 14.78 0.68 29.49
CA TRP A 32 13.80 1.59 28.87
C TRP A 32 13.33 1.09 27.49
N PHE A 33 14.17 0.40 26.72
CA PHE A 33 13.79 -0.13 25.42
C PHE A 33 12.79 -1.28 25.57
N VAL A 34 13.04 -2.18 26.53
CA VAL A 34 12.14 -3.30 26.84
C VAL A 34 10.81 -2.79 27.38
N ILE A 35 10.87 -1.82 28.30
CA ILE A 35 9.69 -1.13 28.83
C ILE A 35 8.89 -0.49 27.68
N GLY A 36 9.57 0.19 26.75
CA GLY A 36 8.95 0.78 25.56
C GLY A 36 8.20 -0.25 24.70
N ILE A 37 8.79 -1.42 24.45
CA ILE A 37 8.12 -2.51 23.71
C ILE A 37 6.86 -2.97 24.47
N ILE A 38 6.96 -3.19 25.78
CA ILE A 38 5.83 -3.64 26.60
C ILE A 38 4.69 -2.63 26.55
N PHE A 39 4.98 -1.34 26.80
CA PHE A 39 3.95 -0.29 26.75
C PHE A 39 3.37 -0.07 25.36
N PHE A 40 4.15 -0.28 24.29
CA PHE A 40 3.63 -0.25 22.92
C PHE A 40 2.63 -1.39 22.68
N ILE A 41 2.95 -2.61 23.12
CA ILE A 41 2.05 -3.77 23.02
C ILE A 41 0.77 -3.51 23.82
N ILE A 42 0.90 -3.02 25.06
CA ILE A 42 -0.27 -2.69 25.90
C ILE A 42 -1.13 -1.62 25.21
N GLY A 43 -0.54 -0.52 24.74
CA GLY A 43 -1.26 0.54 24.03
C GLY A 43 -1.95 0.03 22.76
N TYR A 44 -1.27 -0.82 22.00
CA TYR A 44 -1.86 -1.50 20.85
C TYR A 44 -3.06 -2.37 21.24
N LEU A 45 -2.95 -3.17 22.29
CA LEU A 45 -4.03 -4.02 22.79
C LEU A 45 -5.22 -3.17 23.27
N CYS A 46 -4.99 -2.07 23.97
CA CYS A 46 -6.05 -1.14 24.36
C CYS A 46 -6.78 -0.57 23.13
N LEU A 47 -6.06 -0.21 22.07
CA LEU A 47 -6.65 0.29 20.83
C LEU A 47 -7.43 -0.80 20.10
N TYR A 48 -6.85 -2.00 19.97
CA TYR A 48 -7.46 -3.13 19.27
C TYR A 48 -8.70 -3.68 19.99
N LEU A 49 -8.69 -3.70 21.31
CA LEU A 49 -9.81 -4.15 22.15
C LEU A 49 -10.81 -3.01 22.47
N SER A 50 -10.59 -1.81 21.94
CA SER A 50 -11.45 -0.67 22.23
C SER A 50 -12.89 -0.90 21.71
N PRO A 51 -13.92 -0.40 22.43
CA PRO A 51 -15.31 -0.49 21.98
C PRO A 51 -15.54 0.12 20.61
N GLY A 52 -14.80 1.19 20.28
CA GLY A 52 -14.85 1.85 18.98
C GLY A 52 -14.36 0.96 17.83
N HIS A 53 -13.35 0.12 18.06
CA HIS A 53 -12.91 -0.88 17.08
C HIS A 53 -14.00 -1.92 16.85
N HIS A 54 -14.59 -2.43 17.94
CA HIS A 54 -15.66 -3.42 17.86
C HIS A 54 -16.89 -2.89 17.11
N ALA A 55 -17.34 -1.68 17.45
CA ALA A 55 -18.46 -1.02 16.78
C ALA A 55 -18.19 -0.82 15.28
N ARG A 56 -16.96 -0.45 14.91
CA ARG A 56 -16.58 -0.34 13.48
C ARG A 56 -16.59 -1.70 12.80
N SER A 57 -16.08 -2.75 13.44
CA SER A 57 -16.03 -4.09 12.84
C SER A 57 -17.41 -4.71 12.58
N GLN A 58 -18.45 -4.21 13.24
CA GLN A 58 -19.85 -4.64 13.09
C GLN A 58 -20.65 -3.81 12.07
N LEU A 59 -20.06 -2.77 11.47
CA LEU A 59 -20.77 -1.99 10.46
C LEU A 59 -21.08 -2.87 9.24
N LYS A 60 -22.30 -2.75 8.69
CA LYS A 60 -22.76 -3.48 7.50
C LYS A 60 -21.81 -3.40 6.30
N VAL A 61 -21.08 -2.30 6.17
CA VAL A 61 -20.06 -2.09 5.12
C VAL A 61 -18.92 -3.11 5.20
N PHE A 62 -18.72 -3.75 6.35
CA PHE A 62 -17.66 -4.73 6.58
C PHE A 62 -18.19 -6.17 6.74
N GLU A 63 -19.50 -6.37 6.59
CA GLU A 63 -20.15 -7.68 6.69
C GLU A 63 -19.60 -8.62 5.59
N GLY A 64 -19.12 -9.80 5.99
CA GLY A 64 -18.45 -10.76 5.09
C GLY A 64 -17.02 -10.40 4.66
N VAL A 65 -16.56 -9.17 4.91
CA VAL A 65 -15.22 -8.69 4.55
C VAL A 65 -14.26 -8.77 5.73
N TYR A 66 -14.68 -8.34 6.92
CA TYR A 66 -13.87 -8.41 8.13
C TYR A 66 -13.99 -9.79 8.81
N LEU A 67 -12.88 -10.36 9.26
CA LEU A 67 -12.86 -11.53 10.13
C LEU A 67 -12.04 -11.23 11.39
N SER A 68 -12.60 -11.57 12.54
CA SER A 68 -11.88 -11.56 13.82
C SER A 68 -10.80 -12.66 13.85
N ILE A 69 -9.85 -12.55 14.79
CA ILE A 69 -8.79 -13.56 14.95
C ILE A 69 -9.36 -14.97 15.21
N PRO A 70 -10.34 -15.17 16.12
CA PRO A 70 -10.94 -16.48 16.32
C PRO A 70 -11.56 -17.03 15.04
N GLN A 71 -12.36 -16.22 14.34
CA GLN A 71 -12.97 -16.63 13.07
C GLN A 71 -11.92 -17.02 12.01
N LEU A 72 -10.79 -16.33 11.93
CA LEU A 72 -9.70 -16.70 11.03
C LEU A 72 -9.04 -18.04 11.42
N ILE A 73 -8.92 -18.31 12.71
CA ILE A 73 -8.37 -19.57 13.22
C ILE A 73 -9.35 -20.72 12.94
N ASP A 74 -10.65 -20.47 13.06
CA ASP A 74 -11.71 -21.46 12.87
C ASP A 74 -11.94 -21.82 11.38
N LEU A 75 -11.45 -21.00 10.45
CA LEU A 75 -11.54 -21.29 9.01
C LEU A 75 -10.93 -22.67 8.66
N GLY A 76 -11.60 -23.39 7.77
CA GLY A 76 -11.06 -24.60 7.16
C GLY A 76 -9.79 -24.31 6.35
N PHE A 77 -8.98 -25.33 6.06
CA PHE A 77 -7.73 -25.15 5.31
C PHE A 77 -7.94 -24.48 3.94
N TYR A 78 -8.95 -24.90 3.19
CA TYR A 78 -9.29 -24.30 1.90
C TYR A 78 -9.71 -22.83 2.03
N GLU A 79 -10.49 -22.49 3.06
CA GLU A 79 -10.93 -21.11 3.30
C GLU A 79 -9.78 -20.21 3.72
N LYS A 80 -8.86 -20.71 4.54
CA LYS A 80 -7.60 -20.02 4.87
C LYS A 80 -6.80 -19.72 3.62
N LEU A 81 -6.62 -20.70 2.73
CA LEU A 81 -5.95 -20.48 1.45
C LEU A 81 -6.68 -19.43 0.62
N LYS A 82 -8.00 -19.57 0.41
CA LYS A 82 -8.81 -18.60 -0.32
C LYS A 82 -8.65 -17.18 0.25
N ARG A 83 -8.61 -17.05 1.58
CA ARG A 83 -8.39 -15.77 2.26
C ARG A 83 -7.01 -15.18 1.98
N VAL A 84 -5.95 -16.00 2.02
CA VAL A 84 -4.59 -15.59 1.63
C VAL A 84 -4.58 -15.10 0.18
N PHE A 85 -5.22 -15.84 -0.74
CA PHE A 85 -5.30 -15.45 -2.15
C PHE A 85 -5.99 -14.11 -2.36
N ILE A 86 -7.16 -13.90 -1.75
CA ILE A 86 -7.90 -12.63 -1.83
C ILE A 86 -7.04 -11.49 -1.25
N THR A 87 -6.39 -11.73 -0.12
CA THR A 87 -5.52 -10.73 0.54
C THR A 87 -4.40 -10.32 -0.38
N LEU A 88 -3.58 -11.26 -0.86
CA LEU A 88 -2.43 -10.96 -1.71
C LEU A 88 -2.83 -10.37 -3.08
N ASN A 89 -3.97 -10.77 -3.64
CA ASN A 89 -4.49 -10.20 -4.88
C ASN A 89 -4.91 -8.74 -4.73
N ASN A 90 -5.38 -8.31 -3.54
CA ASN A 90 -5.67 -6.90 -3.31
C ASN A 90 -4.40 -6.03 -3.45
N PHE A 91 -3.22 -6.57 -3.15
CA PHE A 91 -1.93 -5.87 -3.25
C PHE A 91 -1.33 -5.85 -4.67
N LYS A 92 -2.08 -6.34 -5.68
CA LYS A 92 -1.71 -6.15 -7.09
C LYS A 92 -1.56 -4.67 -7.38
N SER A 93 -0.36 -4.27 -7.82
CA SER A 93 -0.07 -2.89 -8.20
C SER A 93 0.86 -2.83 -9.40
N ARG A 94 0.79 -1.73 -10.16
CA ARG A 94 1.74 -1.48 -11.27
C ARG A 94 3.18 -1.41 -10.76
N MET A 95 3.41 -0.87 -9.56
CA MET A 95 4.73 -0.85 -8.93
C MET A 95 5.27 -2.26 -8.67
N TYR A 96 4.43 -3.17 -8.16
CA TYR A 96 4.84 -4.55 -7.95
C TYR A 96 5.19 -5.25 -9.27
N ILE A 97 4.41 -5.02 -10.33
CA ILE A 97 4.72 -5.55 -11.67
C ILE A 97 6.08 -5.06 -12.15
N ILE A 98 6.38 -3.76 -12.02
CA ILE A 98 7.69 -3.19 -12.37
C ILE A 98 8.81 -3.84 -11.53
N PHE A 99 8.58 -4.03 -10.24
CA PHE A 99 9.53 -4.70 -9.34
C PHE A 99 9.83 -6.14 -9.78
N VAL A 100 8.79 -6.91 -10.16
CA VAL A 100 8.94 -8.27 -10.71
C VAL A 100 9.73 -8.24 -12.02
N LEU A 101 9.37 -7.35 -12.94
CA LEU A 101 10.04 -7.22 -14.23
C LEU A 101 11.54 -6.95 -14.06
N LEU A 102 11.92 -6.06 -13.14
CA LEU A 102 13.32 -5.79 -12.83
C LEU A 102 14.07 -7.02 -12.32
N ILE A 103 13.46 -7.81 -11.43
CA ILE A 103 14.05 -9.08 -10.96
C ILE A 103 14.31 -10.02 -12.13
N PHE A 104 13.33 -10.18 -13.02
CA PHE A 104 13.46 -11.00 -14.21
C PHE A 104 14.56 -10.47 -15.14
N THR A 105 14.57 -9.18 -15.46
CA THR A 105 15.59 -8.54 -16.29
C THR A 105 16.98 -8.84 -15.74
N ILE A 106 17.20 -8.66 -14.44
CA ILE A 106 18.47 -8.93 -13.78
C ILE A 106 18.85 -10.41 -13.86
N TYR A 107 17.89 -11.29 -13.56
CA TYR A 107 18.10 -12.73 -13.63
C TYR A 107 18.56 -13.17 -15.02
N TYR A 108 17.91 -12.65 -16.07
CA TYR A 108 18.31 -12.92 -17.45
C TYR A 108 19.64 -12.27 -17.81
N MET A 109 19.90 -11.00 -17.45
CA MET A 109 21.20 -10.35 -17.70
C MET A 109 22.37 -11.15 -17.10
N LYS A 110 22.22 -11.61 -15.85
CA LYS A 110 23.24 -12.46 -15.20
C LYS A 110 23.33 -13.86 -15.81
N SER A 111 22.30 -14.33 -16.52
CA SER A 111 22.29 -15.63 -17.19
C SER A 111 22.74 -15.56 -18.66
N ILE A 112 22.65 -14.38 -19.30
CA ILE A 112 23.07 -14.11 -20.69
C ILE A 112 24.59 -13.94 -20.79
N ASN A 113 25.29 -13.66 -19.69
CA ASN A 113 26.75 -13.57 -19.64
C ASN A 113 27.47 -14.94 -19.79
N LEU A 114 26.86 -15.87 -20.52
CA LEU A 114 27.39 -17.18 -20.89
C LEU A 114 27.95 -17.13 -22.32
N ASN A 115 29.08 -17.80 -22.55
CA ASN A 115 29.86 -17.72 -23.81
C ASN A 115 29.14 -18.21 -25.08
N SER A 116 27.94 -18.81 -24.97
CA SER A 116 27.26 -19.45 -26.11
C SER A 116 26.15 -18.56 -26.68
N ILE A 117 26.24 -18.25 -27.98
CA ILE A 117 25.23 -17.46 -28.71
C ILE A 117 23.83 -18.11 -28.65
N LYS A 118 23.77 -19.45 -28.69
CA LYS A 118 22.52 -20.23 -28.58
C LYS A 118 21.83 -19.99 -27.23
N ARG A 119 22.62 -19.88 -26.15
CA ARG A 119 22.09 -19.57 -24.80
C ARG A 119 21.57 -18.14 -24.74
N LYS A 120 22.26 -17.17 -25.36
CA LYS A 120 21.78 -15.78 -25.41
C LYS A 120 20.41 -15.66 -26.10
N ILE A 121 20.24 -16.34 -27.23
CA ILE A 121 18.95 -16.36 -27.96
C ILE A 121 17.87 -17.03 -27.11
N LEU A 122 18.14 -18.18 -26.50
CA LEU A 122 17.20 -18.88 -25.64
C LEU A 122 16.75 -18.02 -24.45
N TYR A 123 17.69 -17.40 -23.73
CA TYR A 123 17.36 -16.54 -22.60
C TYR A 123 16.64 -15.25 -23.02
N GLY A 124 16.94 -14.70 -24.20
CA GLY A 124 16.20 -13.58 -24.78
C GLY A 124 14.74 -13.94 -25.08
N PHE A 125 14.51 -15.10 -25.68
CA PHE A 125 13.16 -15.62 -25.93
C PHE A 125 12.39 -15.85 -24.63
N LEU A 126 13.02 -16.52 -23.65
CA LEU A 126 12.42 -16.75 -22.33
C LEU A 126 12.10 -15.44 -21.61
N TYR A 127 12.92 -14.41 -21.75
CA TYR A 127 12.65 -13.09 -21.20
C TYR A 127 11.41 -12.46 -21.81
N ILE A 128 11.30 -12.41 -23.14
CA ILE A 128 10.12 -11.87 -23.84
C ILE A 128 8.86 -12.65 -23.42
N LEU A 129 8.94 -13.98 -23.39
CA LEU A 129 7.84 -14.84 -22.94
C LEU A 129 7.42 -14.52 -21.51
N SER A 130 8.38 -14.33 -20.59
CA SER A 130 8.10 -13.98 -19.20
C SER A 130 7.39 -12.63 -19.05
N ILE A 131 7.79 -11.61 -19.83
CA ILE A 131 7.11 -10.30 -19.84
C ILE A 131 5.66 -10.47 -20.31
N THR A 132 5.46 -11.17 -21.43
CA THR A 132 4.12 -11.39 -22.00
C THR A 132 3.22 -12.12 -21.00
N ILE A 133 3.72 -13.16 -20.33
CA ILE A 133 2.97 -13.87 -19.29
C ILE A 133 2.62 -12.93 -18.13
N ILE A 134 3.58 -12.13 -17.63
CA ILE A 134 3.35 -11.19 -16.53
C ILE A 134 2.26 -10.16 -16.89
N LEU A 135 2.23 -9.69 -18.14
CA LEU A 135 1.24 -8.72 -18.61
C LEU A 135 -0.17 -9.33 -18.79
N ILE A 136 -0.25 -10.62 -19.12
CA ILE A 136 -1.52 -11.34 -19.34
C ILE A 136 -2.08 -11.95 -18.04
N ILE A 137 -1.26 -12.12 -16.99
CA ILE A 137 -1.69 -12.73 -15.72
C ILE A 137 -2.91 -11.99 -15.15
N ASN A 138 -4.04 -12.70 -15.17
CA ASN A 138 -5.29 -12.26 -14.57
C ASN A 138 -5.17 -12.26 -13.04
N ASN A 139 -6.08 -11.56 -12.36
CA ASN A 139 -6.12 -11.37 -10.91
C ASN A 139 -6.04 -12.70 -10.15
N ASN A 140 -6.63 -13.79 -10.65
CA ASN A 140 -6.64 -15.09 -9.97
C ASN A 140 -5.26 -15.75 -9.86
N PHE A 141 -4.30 -15.38 -10.71
CA PHE A 141 -2.97 -15.99 -10.74
C PHE A 141 -1.87 -15.05 -10.24
N PHE A 142 -2.21 -13.85 -9.77
CA PHE A 142 -1.20 -12.87 -9.33
C PHE A 142 -0.38 -13.38 -8.14
N VAL A 143 -0.96 -14.22 -7.28
CA VAL A 143 -0.24 -14.84 -6.15
C VAL A 143 0.98 -15.66 -6.59
N VAL A 144 0.91 -16.29 -7.77
CA VAL A 144 2.01 -17.06 -8.34
C VAL A 144 3.23 -16.17 -8.58
N LEU A 145 3.03 -14.89 -8.92
CA LEU A 145 4.14 -13.94 -9.12
C LEU A 145 4.89 -13.64 -7.82
N TYR A 146 4.22 -13.61 -6.66
CA TYR A 146 4.92 -13.49 -5.37
C TYR A 146 5.84 -14.68 -5.13
N GLY A 147 5.35 -15.91 -5.38
CA GLY A 147 6.14 -17.13 -5.24
C GLY A 147 7.33 -17.19 -6.21
N ILE A 148 7.13 -16.81 -7.48
CA ILE A 148 8.21 -16.76 -8.46
C ILE A 148 9.26 -15.71 -8.07
N CYS A 149 8.84 -14.51 -7.69
CA CYS A 149 9.76 -13.47 -7.20
C CYS A 149 10.58 -13.94 -6.02
N PHE A 150 9.94 -14.60 -5.05
CA PHE A 150 10.61 -15.18 -3.89
C PHE A 150 11.72 -16.16 -4.30
N ILE A 151 11.40 -17.11 -5.19
CA ILE A 151 12.37 -18.10 -5.68
C ILE A 151 13.52 -17.43 -6.46
N LEU A 152 13.20 -16.50 -7.36
CA LEU A 152 14.22 -15.79 -8.15
C LEU A 152 15.17 -14.99 -7.27
N LEU A 153 14.66 -14.32 -6.24
CA LEU A 153 15.48 -13.58 -5.29
C LEU A 153 16.38 -14.53 -4.47
N LEU A 154 15.88 -15.70 -4.04
CA LEU A 154 16.72 -16.71 -3.38
C LEU A 154 17.88 -17.17 -4.28
N ILE A 155 17.63 -17.37 -5.57
CA ILE A 155 18.68 -17.73 -6.55
C ILE A 155 19.68 -16.58 -6.71
N LEU A 156 19.20 -15.34 -6.82
CA LEU A 156 20.03 -14.17 -7.02
C LEU A 156 20.89 -13.84 -5.78
N MET A 157 20.36 -14.02 -4.56
CA MET A 157 21.11 -13.84 -3.31
C MET A 157 22.31 -14.77 -3.19
N LYS A 158 22.21 -16.00 -3.73
CA LYS A 158 23.35 -16.93 -3.77
C LYS A 158 24.46 -16.44 -4.70
N LYS A 159 24.11 -15.65 -5.73
CA LYS A 159 25.07 -15.10 -6.69
C LYS A 159 25.68 -13.78 -6.21
N ASP A 160 24.92 -12.97 -5.48
CA ASP A 160 25.33 -11.62 -5.13
C ASP A 160 24.60 -11.11 -3.88
N ARG A 161 25.37 -10.58 -2.94
CA ARG A 161 24.86 -10.12 -1.64
C ARG A 161 23.94 -8.91 -1.74
N ILE A 162 23.99 -8.16 -2.86
CA ILE A 162 23.10 -7.00 -3.06
C ILE A 162 21.61 -7.38 -3.09
N PHE A 163 21.29 -8.64 -3.40
CA PHE A 163 19.90 -9.12 -3.40
C PHE A 163 19.39 -9.50 -2.02
N ILE A 164 20.26 -9.61 -1.00
CA ILE A 164 19.84 -9.88 0.38
C ILE A 164 18.90 -8.78 0.89
N PRO A 165 19.26 -7.48 0.86
CA PRO A 165 18.35 -6.43 1.31
C PRO A 165 17.09 -6.33 0.44
N ILE A 166 17.18 -6.60 -0.87
CA ILE A 166 16.00 -6.63 -1.77
C ILE A 166 15.03 -7.76 -1.38
N PHE A 167 15.55 -8.94 -1.05
CA PHE A 167 14.77 -10.06 -0.56
C PHE A 167 14.11 -9.77 0.79
N ILE A 168 14.85 -9.14 1.71
CA ILE A 168 14.29 -8.70 3.00
C ILE A 168 13.15 -7.71 2.77
N ILE A 169 13.33 -6.73 1.88
CA ILE A 169 12.25 -5.78 1.52
C ILE A 169 11.05 -6.52 0.93
N HIS A 170 11.26 -7.51 0.06
CA HIS A 170 10.17 -8.31 -0.50
C HIS A 170 9.42 -9.10 0.59
N LEU A 171 10.13 -9.69 1.55
CA LEU A 171 9.53 -10.33 2.72
C LEU A 171 8.73 -9.36 3.57
N LEU A 172 9.25 -8.17 3.83
CA LEU A 172 8.55 -7.12 4.57
C LEU A 172 7.30 -6.64 3.82
N PHE A 173 7.36 -6.54 2.49
CA PHE A 173 6.19 -6.27 1.66
C PHE A 173 5.13 -7.37 1.83
N LEU A 174 5.51 -8.65 1.74
CA LEU A 174 4.56 -9.76 1.94
C LEU A 174 3.98 -9.75 3.36
N LEU A 175 4.80 -9.45 4.37
CA LEU A 175 4.33 -9.30 5.75
C LEU A 175 3.30 -8.15 5.85
N THR A 176 3.57 -7.00 5.24
CA THR A 176 2.62 -5.87 5.25
C THR A 176 1.27 -6.23 4.62
N ALA A 177 1.29 -7.04 3.54
CA ALA A 177 0.08 -7.54 2.92
C ALA A 177 -0.64 -8.56 3.81
N MET A 178 0.09 -9.52 4.39
CA MET A 178 -0.49 -10.60 5.18
C MET A 178 -1.08 -10.13 6.51
N VAL A 179 -0.57 -9.04 7.09
CA VAL A 179 -1.18 -8.43 8.29
C VAL A 179 -2.60 -7.92 8.01
N THR A 180 -2.98 -7.70 6.75
CA THR A 180 -4.34 -7.30 6.38
C THR A 180 -5.28 -8.48 6.12
N ILE A 181 -4.91 -9.72 6.49
CA ILE A 181 -5.75 -10.91 6.25
C ILE A 181 -7.13 -10.82 6.94
N GLN A 182 -7.23 -10.09 8.06
CA GLN A 182 -8.50 -9.77 8.71
C GLN A 182 -9.39 -8.86 7.87
N PHE A 183 -8.79 -8.03 7.01
CA PHE A 183 -9.48 -7.07 6.14
C PHE A 183 -8.85 -7.01 4.73
N PRO A 184 -9.11 -8.00 3.85
CA PRO A 184 -8.40 -8.17 2.58
C PRO A 184 -8.58 -7.01 1.60
N SER A 185 -9.73 -6.32 1.62
CA SER A 185 -10.09 -5.26 0.67
C SER A 185 -9.69 -3.85 1.15
N LEU A 186 -8.53 -3.74 1.82
CA LEU A 186 -8.05 -2.45 2.30
C LEU A 186 -7.83 -1.47 1.10
N PRO A 187 -8.43 -0.26 1.14
CA PRO A 187 -8.24 0.74 0.09
C PRO A 187 -6.78 1.16 -0.06
N ALA A 188 -6.35 1.48 -1.27
CA ALA A 188 -4.96 1.86 -1.58
C ALA A 188 -4.41 3.00 -0.70
N ARG A 189 -5.26 3.98 -0.32
CA ARG A 189 -4.86 5.08 0.58
C ARG A 189 -4.43 4.66 1.98
N ALA A 190 -4.85 3.48 2.44
CA ALA A 190 -4.51 2.92 3.74
C ALA A 190 -3.29 1.97 3.66
N ARG A 191 -2.72 1.82 2.46
CA ARG A 191 -1.60 0.93 2.12
C ARG A 191 -0.34 1.77 1.86
N LEU A 192 0.12 2.46 2.90
CA LEU A 192 1.38 3.22 2.85
C LEU A 192 2.58 2.29 3.02
N GLY A 193 2.48 1.31 3.93
CA GLY A 193 3.59 0.44 4.31
C GLY A 193 4.15 -0.38 3.14
N ASP A 194 3.29 -1.06 2.39
CA ASP A 194 3.61 -1.80 1.17
C ASP A 194 4.19 -0.88 0.07
N SER A 195 3.62 0.31 -0.11
CA SER A 195 4.13 1.30 -1.06
C SER A 195 5.56 1.72 -0.73
N LEU A 196 5.86 1.97 0.56
CA LEU A 196 7.20 2.29 1.03
C LEU A 196 8.17 1.13 0.84
N MET A 197 7.75 -0.11 1.08
CA MET A 197 8.59 -1.29 0.82
C MET A 197 8.95 -1.38 -0.67
N LEU A 198 7.99 -1.21 -1.58
CA LEU A 198 8.27 -1.25 -3.02
C LEU A 198 9.17 -0.10 -3.48
N ILE A 199 8.95 1.12 -2.99
CA ILE A 199 9.81 2.27 -3.27
C ILE A 199 11.25 1.99 -2.80
N GLY A 200 11.42 1.46 -1.58
CA GLY A 200 12.72 1.07 -1.04
C GLY A 200 13.40 0.00 -1.90
N GLY A 201 12.65 -1.03 -2.32
CA GLY A 201 13.15 -2.09 -3.19
C GLY A 201 13.59 -1.59 -4.56
N LEU A 202 12.79 -0.72 -5.18
CA LEU A 202 13.13 -0.06 -6.45
C LEU A 202 14.35 0.85 -6.30
N GLY A 203 14.45 1.60 -5.20
CA GLY A 203 15.62 2.42 -4.88
C GLY A 203 16.90 1.60 -4.77
N LEU A 204 16.84 0.43 -4.12
CA LEU A 204 17.97 -0.50 -4.06
C LEU A 204 18.35 -1.03 -5.43
N PHE A 205 17.38 -1.38 -6.29
CA PHE A 205 17.66 -1.78 -7.66
C PHE A 205 18.37 -0.68 -8.46
N ILE A 206 17.84 0.54 -8.41
CA ILE A 206 18.43 1.68 -9.11
C ILE A 206 19.86 1.91 -8.61
N ASN A 207 20.09 1.89 -7.30
CA ASN A 207 21.44 2.04 -6.76
C ASN A 207 22.38 0.89 -7.15
N ALA A 208 21.89 -0.36 -7.14
CA ALA A 208 22.66 -1.51 -7.60
C ALA A 208 23.15 -1.34 -9.03
N PHE A 209 22.25 -0.97 -9.95
CA PHE A 209 22.58 -0.76 -11.36
C PHE A 209 23.46 0.46 -11.62
N LEU A 210 23.24 1.55 -10.90
CA LEU A 210 23.95 2.80 -11.15
C LEU A 210 25.27 2.92 -10.39
N SER A 211 25.53 2.06 -9.40
CA SER A 211 26.73 2.10 -8.55
C SER A 211 28.03 2.25 -9.34
N ASN A 212 28.14 1.56 -10.49
CA ASN A 212 29.32 1.58 -11.35
C ASN A 212 29.11 2.35 -12.67
N SER A 213 28.00 3.09 -12.81
CA SER A 213 27.67 3.80 -14.05
C SER A 213 28.21 5.24 -14.03
N PRO A 214 28.87 5.72 -15.10
CA PRO A 214 29.30 7.12 -15.20
C PRO A 214 28.11 8.10 -15.24
N TYR A 215 26.89 7.62 -15.46
CA TYR A 215 25.68 8.43 -15.55
C TYR A 215 24.89 8.51 -14.22
N ARG A 216 25.40 7.90 -13.14
CA ARG A 216 24.72 7.79 -11.84
C ARG A 216 24.13 9.12 -11.36
N ASP A 217 24.96 10.16 -11.27
CA ASP A 217 24.55 11.45 -10.72
C ASP A 217 23.52 12.16 -11.62
N ARG A 218 23.65 12.03 -12.94
CA ARG A 218 22.68 12.61 -13.89
C ARG A 218 21.33 11.95 -13.75
N ILE A 219 21.30 10.62 -13.61
CA ILE A 219 20.06 9.86 -13.45
C ILE A 219 19.41 10.17 -12.10
N TYR A 220 20.17 10.26 -11.01
CA TYR A 220 19.60 10.66 -9.72
C TYR A 220 19.05 12.08 -9.71
N LYS A 221 19.73 13.03 -10.36
CA LYS A 221 19.20 14.38 -10.55
C LYS A 221 17.90 14.36 -11.33
N LEU A 222 17.84 13.61 -12.43
CA LEU A 222 16.61 13.47 -13.23
C LEU A 222 15.46 12.88 -12.40
N ILE A 223 15.70 11.78 -11.68
CA ILE A 223 14.70 11.15 -10.81
C ILE A 223 14.20 12.15 -9.76
N SER A 224 15.12 12.89 -9.13
CA SER A 224 14.77 13.90 -8.12
C SER A 224 13.89 15.00 -8.71
N VAL A 225 14.24 15.51 -9.90
CA VAL A 225 13.42 16.50 -10.62
C VAL A 225 12.03 15.94 -10.95
N LEU A 226 11.94 14.71 -11.45
CA LEU A 226 10.65 14.08 -11.76
C LEU A 226 9.77 13.90 -10.51
N ILE A 227 10.36 13.53 -9.37
CA ILE A 227 9.66 13.43 -8.09
C ILE A 227 9.15 14.81 -7.65
N CYS A 228 9.97 15.85 -7.75
CA CYS A 228 9.56 17.21 -7.42
C CYS A 228 8.42 17.71 -8.33
N VAL A 229 8.53 17.51 -9.64
CA VAL A 229 7.49 17.88 -10.62
C VAL A 229 6.18 17.15 -10.32
N TYR A 230 6.26 15.84 -10.05
CA TYR A 230 5.08 15.07 -9.66
C TYR A 230 4.49 15.53 -8.32
N GLY A 231 5.34 15.87 -7.36
CA GLY A 231 4.93 16.44 -6.07
C GLY A 231 4.19 17.77 -6.24
N ILE A 232 4.69 18.66 -7.11
CA ILE A 232 4.02 19.92 -7.46
C ILE A 232 2.66 19.66 -8.13
N TYR A 233 2.60 18.71 -9.06
CA TYR A 233 1.35 18.31 -9.73
C TYR A 233 0.31 17.76 -8.74
N VAL A 234 0.72 16.95 -7.76
CA VAL A 234 -0.18 16.48 -6.70
C VAL A 234 -0.57 17.64 -5.79
N ALA A 235 0.39 18.46 -5.34
CA ALA A 235 0.13 19.59 -4.45
C ALA A 235 -0.85 20.60 -5.05
N SER A 236 -0.74 20.90 -6.35
CA SER A 236 -1.70 21.77 -7.04
C SER A 236 -3.11 21.21 -7.00
N ALA A 237 -3.29 19.88 -7.07
CA ALA A 237 -4.62 19.27 -7.00
C ALA A 237 -5.27 19.47 -5.63
N TYR A 238 -4.47 19.37 -4.56
CA TYR A 238 -4.91 19.66 -3.19
C TYR A 238 -5.24 21.14 -3.00
N VAL A 239 -4.44 22.04 -3.59
CA VAL A 239 -4.70 23.49 -3.51
C VAL A 239 -6.01 23.84 -4.23
N THR A 240 -6.21 23.37 -5.46
CA THR A 240 -7.45 23.59 -6.22
C THR A 240 -8.66 23.10 -5.43
N PHE A 241 -8.63 21.86 -4.95
CA PHE A 241 -9.73 21.33 -4.15
C PHE A 241 -9.96 22.13 -2.87
N ARG A 242 -8.91 22.61 -2.20
CA ARG A 242 -9.06 23.44 -1.00
C ARG A 242 -9.77 24.76 -1.32
N LEU A 243 -9.49 25.36 -2.47
CA LEU A 243 -10.17 26.57 -2.92
C LEU A 243 -11.65 26.28 -3.21
N ASP A 244 -11.94 25.21 -3.95
CA ASP A 244 -13.31 24.81 -4.28
C ASP A 244 -14.12 24.45 -3.03
N TRP A 245 -13.51 23.73 -2.09
CA TRP A 245 -14.10 23.43 -0.79
C TRP A 245 -14.44 24.71 0.00
N ASN A 246 -13.51 25.66 0.06
CA ASN A 246 -13.77 26.93 0.74
C ASN A 246 -14.90 27.73 0.07
N ASN A 247 -14.99 27.68 -1.26
CA ASN A 247 -16.08 28.33 -2.00
C ASN A 247 -17.43 27.65 -1.70
N MET A 248 -17.47 26.32 -1.66
CA MET A 248 -18.66 25.55 -1.26
C MET A 248 -19.10 25.90 0.17
N VAL A 249 -18.17 25.98 1.13
CA VAL A 249 -18.48 26.37 2.51
C VAL A 249 -19.07 27.78 2.58
N LYS A 250 -18.47 28.75 1.87
CA LYS A 250 -19.01 30.13 1.78
C LYS A 250 -20.41 30.15 1.16
N LEU A 251 -20.65 29.35 0.12
CA LEU A 251 -21.96 29.23 -0.50
C LEU A 251 -22.99 28.69 0.49
N ILE A 252 -22.65 27.64 1.24
CA ILE A 252 -23.51 27.06 2.28
C ILE A 252 -23.85 28.09 3.36
N GLU A 253 -22.85 28.81 3.88
CA GLU A 253 -23.06 29.85 4.88
C GLU A 253 -23.94 30.99 4.35
N SER A 254 -23.73 31.42 3.11
CA SER A 254 -24.52 32.48 2.48
C SER A 254 -26.00 32.09 2.33
N GLN A 255 -26.27 30.86 1.89
CA GLN A 255 -27.63 30.31 1.76
C GLN A 255 -28.29 30.17 3.13
N LYS A 256 -27.54 29.71 4.13
CA LYS A 256 -28.02 29.59 5.51
C LYS A 256 -28.41 30.94 6.10
N ASN A 257 -27.63 31.99 5.83
CA ASN A 257 -27.95 33.36 6.27
C ASN A 257 -29.20 33.94 5.60
N LEU A 258 -29.53 33.46 4.38
CA LEU A 258 -30.78 33.79 3.69
C LEU A 258 -31.98 32.94 4.18
N GLY A 259 -31.77 32.06 5.17
CA GLY A 259 -32.79 31.15 5.69
C GLY A 259 -33.00 29.88 4.87
N ASN A 260 -32.21 29.66 3.81
CA ASN A 260 -32.29 28.43 3.03
C ASN A 260 -31.46 27.31 3.69
N LEU A 261 -32.12 26.21 4.04
CA LEU A 261 -31.52 25.03 4.67
C LEU A 261 -31.47 23.80 3.75
N ASP A 262 -31.97 23.93 2.52
CA ASP A 262 -31.93 22.89 1.49
C ASP A 262 -31.01 23.37 0.36
N ILE A 263 -29.76 22.92 0.39
CA ILE A 263 -28.67 23.56 -0.36
C ILE A 263 -28.20 22.66 -1.50
N GLU A 264 -28.12 23.25 -2.69
CA GLU A 264 -27.51 22.62 -3.86
C GLU A 264 -26.12 23.21 -4.09
N VAL A 265 -25.12 22.34 -4.19
CA VAL A 265 -23.71 22.71 -4.39
C VAL A 265 -23.22 22.24 -5.75
N ASP A 266 -22.19 22.91 -6.28
CA ASP A 266 -21.52 22.44 -7.50
C ASP A 266 -20.70 21.18 -7.21
N ASP A 267 -20.49 20.33 -8.23
CA ASP A 267 -19.68 19.12 -8.08
C ASP A 267 -18.18 19.43 -8.05
N ILE A 268 -17.67 19.68 -6.85
CA ILE A 268 -16.26 19.98 -6.60
C ILE A 268 -15.39 18.74 -6.38
N PHE A 269 -15.98 17.54 -6.44
CA PHE A 269 -15.29 16.30 -6.05
C PHE A 269 -14.55 15.62 -7.21
N HIS A 270 -14.42 16.32 -8.34
CA HIS A 270 -13.59 15.93 -9.46
C HIS A 270 -12.19 16.49 -9.31
N SER A 271 -11.19 15.65 -9.55
CA SER A 271 -9.79 16.07 -9.58
C SER A 271 -9.11 15.49 -10.79
N TYR A 272 -8.23 16.28 -11.41
CA TYR A 272 -7.33 15.76 -12.43
C TYR A 272 -6.32 14.74 -11.85
N TYR A 273 -6.16 14.70 -10.52
CA TYR A 273 -5.40 13.67 -9.84
C TYR A 273 -6.32 12.50 -9.44
N SER A 274 -6.22 11.40 -10.16
CA SER A 274 -7.15 10.26 -10.04
C SER A 274 -7.17 9.57 -8.67
N ASN A 275 -6.11 9.68 -7.86
CA ASN A 275 -6.08 9.08 -6.51
C ASN A 275 -6.76 9.97 -5.45
N PHE A 276 -7.25 11.15 -5.83
CA PHE A 276 -7.91 12.08 -4.93
C PHE A 276 -9.34 11.63 -4.59
N SER A 277 -10.15 11.22 -5.56
CA SER A 277 -11.62 11.12 -5.42
C SER A 277 -12.17 9.87 -4.72
N ASN A 278 -11.35 9.06 -4.06
CA ASN A 278 -11.77 7.71 -3.62
C ASN A 278 -12.57 7.68 -2.30
N TRP A 279 -13.18 8.78 -1.86
CA TRP A 279 -13.96 8.89 -0.61
C TRP A 279 -15.44 9.14 -0.90
N GLY A 280 -16.28 9.06 0.14
CA GLY A 280 -17.70 9.39 0.01
C GLY A 280 -17.87 10.87 -0.31
N ASN A 281 -18.36 11.17 -1.51
CA ASN A 281 -18.65 12.53 -2.00
C ASN A 281 -20.14 12.81 -1.93
N ILE A 282 -20.52 14.09 -1.80
CA ILE A 282 -21.92 14.50 -1.90
C ILE A 282 -22.45 14.00 -3.25
N GLY A 283 -23.60 13.34 -3.26
CA GLY A 283 -24.26 12.85 -4.46
C GLY A 283 -25.48 13.69 -4.85
N LYS A 284 -26.16 13.27 -5.92
CA LYS A 284 -27.42 13.89 -6.38
C LYS A 284 -28.60 13.63 -5.42
N ASN A 285 -28.59 12.53 -4.69
CA ASN A 285 -29.65 12.18 -3.73
C ASN A 285 -29.27 12.60 -2.31
N ALA A 286 -30.00 13.54 -1.74
CA ALA A 286 -29.76 14.06 -0.39
C ALA A 286 -29.92 13.01 0.73
N LYS A 287 -30.64 11.91 0.48
CA LYS A 287 -30.87 10.85 1.48
C LYS A 287 -29.77 9.80 1.52
N ASP A 288 -28.97 9.71 0.46
CA ASP A 288 -27.93 8.68 0.36
C ASP A 288 -26.66 9.13 1.07
N TRP A 289 -25.98 8.18 1.73
CA TRP A 289 -24.67 8.47 2.31
C TRP A 289 -23.70 8.91 1.20
N PRO A 290 -22.94 10.01 1.40
CA PRO A 290 -22.66 10.70 2.66
C PRO A 290 -23.50 11.97 2.95
N ASN A 291 -24.44 12.36 2.08
CA ASN A 291 -25.13 13.66 2.13
C ASN A 291 -25.74 14.00 3.51
N PRO A 292 -26.43 13.08 4.21
CA PRO A 292 -26.95 13.36 5.56
C PRO A 292 -25.87 13.71 6.59
N SER A 293 -24.65 13.17 6.42
CA SER A 293 -23.52 13.45 7.32
C SER A 293 -23.00 14.87 7.11
N TYR A 294 -22.92 15.31 5.85
CA TYR A 294 -22.57 16.68 5.50
C TYR A 294 -23.64 17.67 5.97
N ALA A 295 -24.92 17.37 5.74
CA ALA A 295 -26.03 18.21 6.19
C ALA A 295 -26.00 18.43 7.71
N LYS A 296 -25.81 17.36 8.48
CA LYS A 296 -25.66 17.42 9.94
C LYS A 296 -24.44 18.25 10.36
N MET A 297 -23.31 18.12 9.67
CA MET A 297 -22.08 18.87 9.98
C MET A 297 -22.27 20.39 9.78
N PHE A 298 -22.96 20.80 8.71
CA PHE A 298 -23.23 22.21 8.42
C PHE A 298 -24.47 22.78 9.14
N GLY A 299 -25.24 21.93 9.81
CA GLY A 299 -26.49 22.31 10.49
C GLY A 299 -27.54 22.81 9.50
N ILE A 300 -27.74 22.05 8.43
CA ILE A 300 -28.73 22.28 7.35
C ILE A 300 -29.60 21.03 7.20
N ASN A 301 -30.76 21.16 6.53
CA ASN A 301 -31.73 20.08 6.39
C ASN A 301 -31.29 19.08 5.32
N SER A 302 -30.84 19.57 4.17
CA SER A 302 -30.40 18.73 3.06
C SER A 302 -29.28 19.37 2.25
N ILE A 303 -28.46 18.51 1.64
CA ILE A 303 -27.41 18.92 0.70
C ILE A 303 -27.34 17.93 -0.45
N LYS A 304 -27.20 18.43 -1.68
CA LYS A 304 -26.99 17.61 -2.88
C LYS A 304 -26.21 18.39 -3.94
N ILE A 305 -25.71 17.69 -4.94
CA ILE A 305 -25.12 18.33 -6.12
C ILE A 305 -26.25 18.89 -7.01
N LYS A 306 -26.03 20.07 -7.61
CA LYS A 306 -26.89 20.62 -8.69
C LYS A 306 -26.96 19.68 -9.88
N ASP A 307 -28.11 19.64 -10.55
CA ASP A 307 -28.31 18.74 -11.68
C ASP A 307 -27.50 19.06 -12.94
#